data_AF-A0A7K2VMA9-F1
#
_entry.id   AF-A0A7K2VMA9-F1
#
_cell.length_a   1.000
_cell.length_b   1.000
_cell.length_c   1.000
_cell.angle_alpha   90.00
_cell.angle_beta   90.00
_cell.angle_gamma   90.00
#
_symmetry.space_group_name_H-M   'P 1'
#
loop_
_entity.id
_entity.type
_entity.pdbx_description
1 polymer ?
#
loop_
_entity_poly.entity_id
_entity_poly.type
_entity_poly.pdbx_seq_one_letter_code
_entity_poly.pdbx_strand_id
1 'polypeptide(L)'
;TPVSVVFALLAGAGAGFAVGGLTDLGSQGAALGAGAAVCALIGHRVAAYDYPSRFVHFTAGVALPLAAAAPAVWLLGRVFT
;
A
#
# COMPACT_ATOMS: atom_id res chain seq x y z
N THR A 1 9.84 -12.44 -5.01
CA THR A 1 11.20 -12.49 -4.40
C THR A 1 11.44 -11.18 -3.67
N PRO A 2 12.41 -11.04 -2.74
CA PRO A 2 12.65 -9.75 -2.05
C PRO A 2 12.93 -8.61 -3.05
N VAL A 3 13.59 -8.94 -4.18
CA VAL A 3 13.82 -8.01 -5.29
C VAL A 3 12.51 -7.41 -5.83
N SER A 4 11.46 -8.21 -6.01
CA SER A 4 10.17 -7.70 -6.53
C SER A 4 9.48 -6.74 -5.56
N VAL A 5 9.70 -6.90 -4.25
CA VAL A 5 9.18 -5.98 -3.22
C VAL A 5 9.88 -4.63 -3.32
N VAL A 6 11.20 -4.62 -3.47
CA VAL A 6 11.98 -3.39 -3.64
C VAL A 6 11.54 -2.64 -4.90
N PHE A 7 11.37 -3.35 -6.02
CA PHE A 7 10.87 -2.73 -7.26
C PHE A 7 9.45 -2.19 -7.12
N ALA A 8 8.56 -2.88 -6.43
CA ALA A 8 7.20 -2.38 -6.18
C ALA A 8 7.20 -1.08 -5.35
N LEU A 9 8.05 -1.01 -4.32
CA LEU A 9 8.20 0.21 -3.50
C LEU A 9 8.80 1.37 -4.30
N LEU A 10 9.86 1.12 -5.08
CA LEU A 10 10.47 2.13 -5.93
C LEU A 10 9.50 2.62 -7.02
N ALA A 11 8.74 1.70 -7.63
CA ALA A 11 7.73 2.05 -8.62
C ALA A 11 6.61 2.90 -8.01
N GLY A 12 6.12 2.54 -6.82
CA GLY A 12 5.12 3.34 -6.12
C GLY A 12 5.62 4.71 -5.71
N ALA A 13 6.82 4.80 -5.14
CA ALA A 13 7.44 6.07 -4.78
C ALA A 13 7.71 6.95 -6.02
N GLY A 14 8.20 6.37 -7.12
CA GLY A 14 8.45 7.07 -8.38
C GLY A 14 7.15 7.56 -9.04
N ALA A 15 6.11 6.72 -9.08
CA ALA A 15 4.79 7.12 -9.58
C ALA A 15 4.18 8.23 -8.71
N GLY A 16 4.30 8.11 -7.39
CA GLY A 16 3.85 9.13 -6.45
C GLY A 16 4.60 10.45 -6.59
N PHE A 17 5.92 10.41 -6.83
CA PHE A 17 6.71 11.61 -7.10
C PHE A 17 6.29 12.28 -8.42
N ALA A 18 6.14 11.48 -9.48
CA ALA A 18 5.74 11.99 -10.80
C ALA A 18 4.36 12.66 -10.73
N VAL A 19 3.36 12.01 -10.13
CA VAL A 19 2.00 12.56 -9.95
C VAL A 19 1.99 13.71 -8.95
N GLY A 20 2.80 13.63 -7.88
CA GLY A 20 2.99 14.69 -6.90
C GLY A 20 3.44 16.00 -7.54
N GLY A 21 4.36 15.94 -8.51
CA GLY A 21 4.79 17.10 -9.29
C GLY A 21 3.73 17.70 -10.22
N LEU A 22 2.65 16.97 -10.51
CA LEU A 22 1.48 17.47 -11.26
C LEU A 22 0.42 18.10 -10.34
N THR A 23 0.63 18.08 -9.03
CA THR A 23 -0.29 18.55 -8.00
C THR A 23 0.43 19.49 -7.04
N ASP A 24 -0.29 20.12 -6.11
CA ASP A 24 0.30 20.96 -5.06
C ASP A 24 1.10 20.16 -4.00
N LEU A 25 1.15 18.83 -4.11
CA LEU A 25 1.84 17.95 -3.16
C LEU A 25 3.37 17.93 -3.36
N GLY A 26 3.85 18.26 -4.56
CA GLY A 26 5.28 18.29 -4.89
C GLY A 26 6.01 16.98 -4.54
N SER A 27 7.17 17.08 -3.89
CA SER A 27 8.00 15.92 -3.51
C SER A 27 7.35 15.01 -2.46
N GLN A 28 6.35 15.49 -1.72
CA GLN A 28 5.63 14.67 -0.73
C GLN A 28 4.78 13.57 -1.39
N GLY A 29 4.48 13.70 -2.68
CA GLY A 29 3.85 12.64 -3.48
C GLY A 29 4.66 11.34 -3.48
N ALA A 30 5.99 11.40 -3.34
CA ALA A 30 6.83 10.21 -3.24
C ALA A 30 6.52 9.39 -1.97
N ALA A 31 6.30 10.08 -0.84
CA ALA A 31 5.94 9.43 0.42
C ALA A 31 4.53 8.82 0.35
N LEU A 32 3.60 9.52 -0.30
CA LEU A 32 2.24 9.02 -0.54
C LEU A 32 2.27 7.75 -1.41
N GLY A 33 3.04 7.78 -2.50
CA GLY A 33 3.22 6.65 -3.41
C GLY A 33 3.92 5.45 -2.76
N ALA A 34 4.90 5.69 -1.91
CA ALA A 34 5.55 4.64 -1.11
C ALA A 34 4.55 3.99 -0.13
N GLY A 35 3.73 4.80 0.55
CA GLY A 35 2.66 4.30 1.43
C GLY A 35 1.64 3.46 0.68
N ALA A 36 1.21 3.91 -0.50
CA ALA A 36 0.30 3.17 -1.37
C ALA A 36 0.89 1.82 -1.81
N ALA A 37 2.19 1.77 -2.17
CA ALA A 37 2.87 0.53 -2.52
C ALA A 37 2.96 -0.45 -1.34
N VAL A 38 3.21 0.03 -0.13
CA VAL A 38 3.17 -0.82 1.08
C VAL A 38 1.79 -1.43 1.27
N CYS A 39 0.72 -0.63 1.17
CA CYS A 39 -0.65 -1.12 1.27
C CYS A 39 -0.96 -2.18 0.19
N ALA A 40 -0.55 -1.94 -1.06
CA ALA A 40 -0.75 -2.88 -2.16
C ALA A 40 0.02 -4.19 -1.95
N LEU A 41 1.25 -4.14 -1.43
CA LEU A 41 2.03 -5.33 -1.10
C LEU A 41 1.38 -6.15 0.01
N ILE A 42 0.89 -5.50 1.07
CA ILE A 42 0.15 -6.17 2.14
C ILE A 42 -1.09 -6.86 1.57
N GLY A 43 -1.89 -6.15 0.77
CA GLY A 43 -3.06 -6.71 0.10
C GLY A 43 -2.72 -7.89 -0.82
N HIS A 44 -1.62 -7.80 -1.57
CA HIS A 44 -1.17 -8.90 -2.42
C HIS A 44 -0.73 -10.14 -1.62
N ARG A 45 -0.08 -9.95 -0.46
CA ARG A 45 0.28 -11.06 0.45
C ARG A 45 -0.95 -11.72 1.05
N VAL A 46 -1.95 -10.91 1.38
CA VAL A 46 -3.22 -11.37 1.90
C VAL A 46 -4.01 -12.16 0.83
N ALA A 47 -4.02 -11.68 -0.41
CA ALA A 47 -4.63 -12.38 -1.55
C ALA A 47 -3.90 -13.68 -1.92
N ALA A 48 -2.63 -13.85 -1.51
CA ALA A 48 -1.86 -15.07 -1.78
C ALA A 48 -2.18 -16.24 -0.83
N TYR A 49 -3.03 -16.05 0.19
CA TYR A 49 -3.49 -17.13 1.08
C TYR A 49 -4.51 -18.07 0.39
N ASP A 50 -4.16 -18.66 -0.74
CA ASP A 50 -5.07 -19.58 -1.44
C ASP A 50 -5.00 -21.03 -0.92
N TYR A 51 -6.22 -21.54 -0.61
CA TYR A 51 -6.66 -22.95 -0.48
C TYR A 51 -6.31 -23.75 0.81
N PRO A 52 -7.29 -24.46 1.46
CA PRO A 52 -8.57 -24.95 0.91
C PRO A 52 -9.86 -24.18 1.20
N SER A 53 -9.89 -23.22 2.13
CA SER A 53 -11.16 -22.58 2.53
C SER A 53 -11.33 -21.13 2.07
N ARG A 54 -12.33 -20.93 1.20
CA ARG A 54 -12.79 -19.63 0.69
C ARG A 54 -13.29 -18.68 1.79
N PHE A 55 -13.83 -19.22 2.88
CA PHE A 55 -14.37 -18.43 4.00
C PHE A 55 -13.28 -17.82 4.88
N VAL A 56 -12.21 -18.59 5.16
CA VAL A 56 -11.03 -18.09 5.88
C VAL A 56 -10.29 -17.09 5.03
N HIS A 57 -10.22 -17.34 3.71
CA HIS A 57 -9.70 -16.39 2.77
C HIS A 57 -10.51 -15.09 2.75
N PHE A 58 -11.85 -15.13 2.76
CA PHE A 58 -12.64 -13.89 2.76
C PHE A 58 -12.54 -13.14 4.10
N THR A 59 -12.50 -13.85 5.22
CA THR A 59 -12.39 -13.22 6.55
C THR A 59 -10.99 -12.65 6.82
N ALA A 60 -9.93 -13.43 6.63
CA ALA A 60 -8.55 -12.91 6.76
C ALA A 60 -8.18 -11.97 5.60
N GLY A 61 -8.69 -12.28 4.41
CA GLY A 61 -8.45 -11.58 3.15
C GLY A 61 -8.94 -10.15 3.11
N VAL A 62 -10.11 -9.91 3.72
CA VAL A 62 -10.78 -8.60 3.69
C VAL A 62 -10.64 -7.90 5.03
N ALA A 63 -10.74 -8.62 6.17
CA ALA A 63 -10.66 -7.97 7.48
C ALA A 63 -9.26 -7.44 7.78
N LEU A 64 -8.19 -8.12 7.34
CA LEU A 64 -6.81 -7.69 7.64
C LEU A 64 -6.40 -6.42 6.87
N PRO A 65 -6.69 -6.29 5.54
CA PRO A 65 -6.48 -5.03 4.84
C PRO A 65 -7.36 -3.91 5.36
N LEU A 66 -8.64 -4.17 5.70
CA LEU A 66 -9.53 -3.16 6.28
C LEU A 66 -9.03 -2.69 7.66
N ALA A 67 -8.60 -3.60 8.53
CA ALA A 67 -8.04 -3.27 9.84
C ALA A 67 -6.73 -2.47 9.71
N ALA A 68 -5.90 -2.77 8.71
CA ALA A 68 -4.67 -2.04 8.44
C ALA A 68 -4.90 -0.67 7.77
N ALA A 69 -6.02 -0.47 7.06
CA ALA A 69 -6.31 0.78 6.36
C ALA A 69 -6.47 1.96 7.33
N ALA A 70 -7.16 1.78 8.47
CA ALA A 70 -7.36 2.84 9.46
C ALA A 70 -6.04 3.43 10.02
N PRO A 71 -5.09 2.63 10.56
CA PRO A 71 -3.81 3.17 11.02
C PRO A 71 -2.94 3.68 9.86
N ALA A 72 -3.00 3.07 8.68
CA ALA A 72 -2.26 3.54 7.51
C ALA A 72 -2.71 4.94 7.10
N VAL A 73 -4.02 5.17 6.96
CA VAL A 73 -4.59 6.48 6.60
C VAL A 73 -4.33 7.50 7.70
N TRP A 74 -4.38 7.12 8.97
CA TRP A 74 -4.04 8.02 10.08
C TRP A 74 -2.58 8.47 10.03
N LEU A 75 -1.64 7.54 9.83
CA LEU A 75 -0.22 7.87 9.69
C LEU A 75 0.05 8.72 8.45
N LEU A 76 -0.64 8.43 7.35
CA LEU A 76 -0.54 9.22 6.13
C LEU A 76 -1.02 10.64 6.39
N GLY A 77 -2.21 10.81 6.99
CA GLY A 77 -2.75 12.12 7.37
C GLY A 77 -1.79 12.92 8.26
N ARG A 78 -1.10 12.26 9.21
CA ARG A 78 -0.10 12.87 10.09
C ARG A 78 1.17 13.35 9.38
N VAL A 79 1.46 12.86 8.18
CA VAL A 79 2.62 13.28 7.37
C VAL A 79 2.27 14.48 6.48
N PHE A 80 0.98 14.66 6.14
CA PHE A 80 0.50 15.73 5.27
C PHE A 80 -0.12 16.93 6.00
N THR A 81 -0.40 16.82 7.30
CA THR A 81 -0.70 17.95 8.21
C THR A 81 0.55 18.51 8.84
#